data_AF-A0AAE1BSL5-F1
#
_entry.id   AF-A0AAE1BSL5-F1
#
_cell.length_a   1.000
_cell.length_b   1.000
_cell.length_c   1.000
_cell.angle_alpha   90.00
_cell.angle_beta   90.00
_cell.angle_gamma   90.00
#
_symmetry.space_group_name_H-M   'P 1'
#
loop_
_entity.id
_entity.type
_entity.pdbx_description
1 polymer ?
#
loop_
_entity_poly.entity_id
_entity_poly.type
_entity_poly.pdbx_seq_one_letter_code
_entity_poly.pdbx_strand_id
1 'polypeptide(L)'
;WHLSCGRAVRWVGVAWVYGVGWCCPPLLGWNQYVLEGFLTSCTFDYLSEEPWSRTYVMLMIVFAYVLPLSVITCCYTLIYTYVSGHDAMLRDRKPGKQTEDSIRRRETQLARVVIISVFFWTLAWTPYATISVLGLTSRQEVLTPTTTMIPALFAKLSTVYNPLIYAVSHPSYRQEIARRLPWLCSRIGLSARDSTHLSVTSIITRGEPIFRTSFRKVKAASLKHSTLLITKQSLREVKSTDV
;
A
#
# COMPACT_ATOMS: atom_id res chain seq x y z
N TRP A 1 -13.65 -4.75 13.77
CA TRP A 1 -12.33 -5.41 13.68
C TRP A 1 -11.22 -4.35 13.66
N HIS A 2 -10.59 -4.03 14.79
CA HIS A 2 -9.51 -3.02 14.80
C HIS A 2 -8.17 -3.63 14.37
N LEU A 3 -7.68 -3.31 13.17
CA LEU A 3 -6.33 -3.70 12.74
C LEU A 3 -5.29 -3.12 13.72
N SER A 4 -4.66 -3.98 14.50
CA SER A 4 -3.64 -3.58 15.48
C SER A 4 -2.32 -3.33 14.78
N CYS A 5 -1.51 -2.37 15.26
CA CYS A 5 -0.19 -2.07 14.70
C CYS A 5 0.69 -3.33 14.57
N GLY A 6 0.75 -4.16 15.61
CA GLY A 6 1.52 -5.42 15.58
C GLY A 6 0.99 -6.47 14.58
N ARG A 7 -0.26 -6.37 14.13
CA ARG A 7 -0.77 -7.21 13.02
C ARG A 7 -0.37 -6.61 11.67
N ALA A 8 -0.50 -5.30 11.51
CA ALA A 8 -0.08 -4.61 10.30
C ALA A 8 1.42 -4.81 10.02
N VAL A 9 2.29 -4.66 11.01
CA VAL A 9 3.74 -4.88 10.88
C VAL A 9 4.05 -6.31 10.44
N ARG A 10 3.35 -7.30 11.00
CA ARG A 10 3.51 -8.71 10.57
C ARG A 10 3.12 -8.92 9.11
N TRP A 11 1.97 -8.38 8.68
CA TRP A 11 1.54 -8.48 7.28
C TRP A 11 2.50 -7.78 6.31
N VAL A 12 3.03 -6.62 6.70
CA VAL A 12 4.07 -5.92 5.93
C VAL A 12 5.32 -6.78 5.84
N GLY A 13 5.78 -7.38 6.95
CA GLY A 13 6.93 -8.29 6.95
C GLY A 13 6.73 -9.50 6.02
N VAL A 14 5.54 -10.12 6.05
CA VAL A 14 5.20 -11.21 5.13
C VAL A 14 5.23 -10.75 3.67
N ALA A 15 4.70 -9.57 3.35
CA ALA A 15 4.73 -9.03 1.99
C ALA A 15 6.16 -8.77 1.49
N TRP A 16 7.06 -8.29 2.37
CA TRP A 16 8.48 -8.13 2.04
C TRP A 16 9.16 -9.46 1.75
N VAL A 17 9.00 -10.45 2.64
CA VAL A 17 9.57 -11.80 2.43
C VAL A 17 9.02 -12.42 1.14
N TYR A 18 7.72 -12.25 0.87
CA TYR A 18 7.10 -12.72 -0.36
C TYR A 18 7.71 -12.07 -1.60
N GLY A 19 7.84 -10.74 -1.62
CA GLY A 19 8.43 -10.00 -2.74
C GLY A 19 9.89 -10.38 -2.99
N VAL A 20 10.71 -10.42 -1.93
CA VAL A 20 12.12 -10.84 -2.02
C VAL A 20 12.22 -12.29 -2.50
N GLY A 21 11.38 -13.19 -1.98
CA GLY A 21 11.35 -14.60 -2.37
C GLY A 21 11.10 -14.81 -3.87
N TRP A 22 10.33 -13.95 -4.51
CA TRP A 22 10.10 -14.02 -5.97
C TRP A 22 11.10 -13.20 -6.80
N CYS A 23 11.76 -12.19 -6.23
CA CYS A 23 12.78 -11.41 -6.93
C CYS A 23 14.18 -12.06 -6.95
N CYS A 24 14.50 -12.89 -5.95
CA CYS A 24 15.82 -13.52 -5.79
C CYS A 24 16.12 -14.73 -6.70
N PRO A 25 15.17 -15.60 -7.10
CA PRO A 25 15.49 -16.78 -7.88
C PRO A 25 16.29 -16.56 -9.17
N PRO A 26 16.08 -15.48 -9.95
CA PRO A 26 16.95 -15.18 -11.09
C PRO A 26 18.40 -14.87 -10.71
N LEU A 27 18.66 -14.41 -9.49
CA LEU A 27 20.04 -14.18 -8.99
C LEU A 27 20.72 -15.50 -8.58
N LEU A 28 19.93 -16.53 -8.29
CA LEU A 28 20.39 -17.85 -7.85
C LEU A 28 20.45 -18.87 -9.00
N GLY A 29 20.15 -18.44 -10.24
CA GLY A 29 20.23 -19.27 -11.44
C GLY A 29 18.96 -20.04 -11.79
N TRP A 30 17.80 -19.74 -11.19
CA TRP A 30 16.52 -20.30 -11.67
C TRP A 30 16.06 -19.63 -12.97
N ASN A 31 16.44 -18.37 -13.14
CA ASN A 31 16.24 -17.59 -14.36
C ASN A 31 17.40 -16.58 -14.40
N GLN A 32 17.36 -15.56 -15.26
CA GLN A 32 18.38 -14.53 -15.38
C GLN A 32 17.74 -13.16 -15.57
N TYR A 33 18.40 -12.11 -15.07
CA TYR A 33 18.03 -10.73 -15.40
C TYR A 33 18.74 -10.31 -16.68
N VAL A 34 17.96 -10.02 -17.73
CA VAL A 34 18.43 -9.66 -19.07
C VAL A 34 17.86 -8.31 -19.49
N LEU A 35 18.46 -7.71 -20.54
CA LEU A 35 17.96 -6.47 -21.14
C LEU A 35 16.69 -6.75 -21.95
N GLU A 36 15.72 -5.82 -21.90
CA GLU A 36 14.45 -5.91 -22.65
C GLU A 36 14.22 -4.74 -23.60
N GLY A 37 13.41 -4.98 -24.63
CA GLY A 37 12.97 -3.98 -25.61
C GLY A 37 14.12 -3.24 -26.29
N PHE A 38 14.23 -1.92 -26.09
CA PHE A 38 15.31 -1.09 -26.63
C PHE A 38 16.64 -1.20 -25.86
N LEU A 39 16.79 -2.20 -25.01
CA LEU A 39 18.01 -2.46 -24.23
C LEU A 39 18.36 -1.36 -23.21
N THR A 40 17.35 -0.64 -22.74
CA THR A 40 17.49 0.46 -21.77
C THR A 40 17.01 0.09 -20.36
N SER A 41 16.42 -1.09 -20.19
CA SER A 41 15.97 -1.60 -18.91
C SER A 41 16.18 -3.11 -18.81
N CYS A 42 16.25 -3.61 -17.57
CA CYS A 42 16.36 -5.05 -17.29
C CYS A 42 15.02 -5.63 -16.82
N THR A 43 14.86 -6.93 -17.07
CA THR A 43 13.76 -7.77 -16.57
C THR A 43 14.19 -9.23 -16.48
N PHE A 44 13.33 -10.10 -15.95
CA PHE A 44 13.55 -11.53 -15.96
C PHE A 44 13.41 -12.10 -17.38
N ASP A 45 14.20 -13.11 -17.71
CA ASP A 45 14.23 -13.69 -19.05
C ASP A 45 12.96 -14.53 -19.31
N TYR A 46 11.99 -13.92 -19.98
CA TYR A 46 10.77 -14.55 -20.49
C TYR A 46 10.90 -15.05 -21.95
N LEU A 47 12.06 -14.87 -22.58
CA LEU A 47 12.34 -15.34 -23.95
C LEU A 47 13.12 -16.66 -23.96
N SER A 48 13.79 -17.01 -22.86
CA SER A 48 14.52 -18.27 -22.72
C SER A 48 13.67 -19.48 -23.12
N GLU A 49 14.25 -20.36 -23.95
CA GLU A 49 13.66 -21.63 -24.31
C GLU A 49 13.91 -22.73 -23.28
N GLU A 50 14.79 -22.48 -22.31
CA GLU A 50 15.14 -23.46 -21.31
C GLU A 50 13.92 -23.79 -20.41
N PRO A 51 13.55 -25.08 -20.27
CA PRO A 51 12.39 -25.47 -19.44
C PRO A 51 12.49 -24.99 -17.99
N TRP A 52 13.71 -24.91 -17.46
CA TRP A 52 14.01 -24.41 -16.13
C TRP A 52 13.60 -22.94 -15.96
N SER A 53 14.05 -22.07 -16.88
CA SER A 53 13.71 -20.65 -16.93
C SER A 53 12.22 -20.42 -17.19
N ARG A 54 11.60 -21.20 -18.09
CA ARG A 54 10.16 -21.11 -18.39
C ARG A 54 9.29 -21.44 -17.18
N THR A 55 9.69 -22.42 -16.37
CA THR A 55 8.97 -22.77 -15.14
C THR A 55 8.92 -21.61 -14.17
N TYR A 56 10.03 -20.87 -14.01
CA TYR A 56 10.05 -19.66 -13.18
C TYR A 56 9.08 -18.59 -13.69
N VAL A 57 9.05 -18.33 -15.00
CA VAL A 57 8.16 -17.33 -15.60
C VAL A 57 6.68 -17.71 -15.41
N MET A 58 6.33 -18.99 -15.59
CA MET A 58 4.97 -19.48 -15.32
C MET A 58 4.56 -19.26 -13.86
N LEU A 59 5.45 -19.59 -12.92
CA LEU A 59 5.21 -19.36 -11.49
C LEU A 59 5.11 -17.88 -11.17
N MET A 60 5.93 -17.02 -11.77
CA MET A 60 5.83 -15.57 -11.62
C MET A 60 4.47 -15.04 -12.06
N ILE A 61 3.95 -15.49 -13.21
CA ILE A 61 2.60 -15.08 -13.65
C ILE A 61 1.53 -15.53 -12.64
N VAL A 62 1.62 -16.76 -12.14
CA VAL A 62 0.65 -17.26 -11.16
C VAL A 62 0.75 -16.52 -9.83
N PHE A 63 1.93 -16.42 -9.24
CA PHE A 63 2.11 -15.94 -7.88
C PHE A 63 2.28 -14.41 -7.79
N ALA A 64 2.87 -13.75 -8.78
CA ALA A 64 3.03 -12.29 -8.77
C ALA A 64 1.85 -11.54 -9.40
N TYR A 65 1.01 -12.20 -10.20
CA TYR A 65 -0.10 -11.55 -10.89
C TYR A 65 -1.47 -12.21 -10.63
N VAL A 66 -1.68 -13.47 -10.99
CA VAL A 66 -3.01 -14.12 -10.89
C VAL A 66 -3.47 -14.28 -9.45
N LEU A 67 -2.62 -14.80 -8.57
CA LEU A 67 -2.94 -15.06 -7.17
C LEU A 67 -3.31 -13.76 -6.42
N PRO A 68 -2.48 -12.69 -6.43
CA PRO A 68 -2.86 -11.41 -5.81
C PRO A 68 -4.19 -10.86 -6.33
N LEU A 69 -4.40 -10.88 -7.65
CA LEU A 69 -5.66 -10.43 -8.25
C LEU A 69 -6.85 -11.26 -7.80
N SER A 70 -6.72 -12.59 -7.75
CA SER A 70 -7.79 -13.49 -7.32
C SER A 70 -8.16 -13.27 -5.86
N VAL A 71 -7.17 -13.09 -4.99
CA VAL A 71 -7.36 -12.79 -3.57
C VAL A 71 -8.07 -11.45 -3.39
N ILE A 72 -7.63 -10.41 -4.12
CA ILE A 72 -8.24 -9.08 -4.05
C ILE A 72 -9.70 -9.14 -4.52
N THR A 73 -9.94 -9.72 -5.70
CA THR A 73 -11.28 -9.88 -6.26
C THR A 73 -12.19 -10.63 -5.30
N CYS A 74 -11.75 -11.79 -4.81
CA CYS A 74 -12.51 -12.61 -3.85
C CYS A 74 -12.86 -11.81 -2.58
N CYS A 75 -11.88 -11.15 -1.97
CA CYS A 75 -12.11 -10.30 -0.79
C CYS A 75 -13.17 -9.22 -1.06
N TYR A 76 -13.11 -8.56 -2.22
CA TYR A 76 -14.07 -7.52 -2.56
C TYR A 76 -15.45 -8.04 -2.93
N THR A 77 -15.55 -9.20 -3.58
CA THR A 77 -16.84 -9.86 -3.82
C THR A 77 -17.52 -10.23 -2.50
N LEU A 78 -16.75 -10.72 -1.52
CA LEU A 78 -17.26 -11.01 -0.17
C LEU A 78 -17.71 -9.74 0.56
N ILE A 79 -16.94 -8.65 0.47
CA ILE A 79 -17.33 -7.35 1.04
C ILE A 79 -18.63 -6.85 0.39
N TYR A 80 -18.70 -6.89 -0.93
CA TYR A 80 -19.87 -6.41 -1.68
C TYR A 80 -21.13 -7.20 -1.31
N THR A 81 -21.05 -8.53 -1.34
CA THR A 81 -22.19 -9.40 -0.96
C THR A 81 -22.64 -9.20 0.48
N TYR A 82 -21.70 -9.04 1.41
CA TYR A 82 -22.01 -8.71 2.80
C TYR A 82 -22.72 -7.35 2.93
N VAL A 83 -22.21 -6.32 2.25
CA VAL A 83 -22.77 -4.97 2.27
C VAL A 83 -24.17 -4.93 1.65
N SER A 84 -24.38 -5.57 0.50
CA SER A 84 -25.67 -5.63 -0.18
C SER A 84 -26.73 -6.39 0.63
N GLY A 85 -26.35 -7.51 1.26
CA GLY A 85 -27.24 -8.26 2.16
C GLY A 85 -27.59 -7.49 3.43
N HIS A 86 -26.64 -6.73 3.97
CA HIS A 86 -26.86 -5.92 5.16
C HIS A 86 -27.71 -4.68 4.88
N ASP A 87 -27.57 -4.03 3.73
CA ASP A 87 -28.43 -2.90 3.32
C ASP A 87 -29.89 -3.31 3.11
N ALA A 88 -30.13 -4.54 2.62
CA ALA A 88 -31.48 -5.10 2.57
C ALA A 88 -32.09 -5.27 3.98
N MET A 89 -31.27 -5.63 4.98
CA MET A 89 -31.70 -5.78 6.38
C MET A 89 -31.87 -4.44 7.12
N LEU A 90 -31.13 -3.40 6.72
CA LEU A 90 -31.17 -2.07 7.33
C LEU A 90 -32.27 -1.16 6.78
N ARG A 91 -32.81 -1.43 5.59
CA ARG A 91 -33.99 -0.71 5.05
C ARG A 91 -35.21 -0.77 5.96
N ASP A 92 -35.25 -1.75 6.88
CA ASP A 92 -36.32 -1.98 7.83
C ASP A 92 -36.03 -1.42 9.25
N ARG A 93 -34.86 -0.79 9.47
CA ARG A 93 -34.46 -0.23 10.78
C ARG A 93 -34.63 1.30 10.84
N LYS A 94 -35.18 1.78 11.96
CA LYS A 94 -35.28 3.21 12.31
C LYS A 94 -33.89 3.88 12.35
N PRO A 95 -33.78 5.20 12.04
CA PRO A 95 -32.50 5.91 12.00
C PRO A 95 -31.77 5.81 13.35
N GLY A 96 -30.61 5.17 13.37
CA GLY A 96 -29.84 4.90 14.58
C GLY A 96 -28.34 5.09 14.39
N LYS A 97 -27.74 5.90 15.27
CA LYS A 97 -26.30 6.18 15.48
C LYS A 97 -25.50 6.70 14.26
N GLN A 98 -25.54 8.02 14.07
CA GLN A 98 -24.68 8.79 13.13
C GLN A 98 -23.19 8.39 13.15
N THR A 99 -22.67 7.95 14.30
CA THR A 99 -21.27 7.52 14.44
C THR A 99 -20.96 6.25 13.63
N GLU A 100 -21.84 5.24 13.65
CA GLU A 100 -21.65 3.98 12.90
C GLU A 100 -21.71 4.22 11.39
N ASP A 101 -22.66 5.04 10.94
CA ASP A 101 -22.77 5.48 9.54
C ASP A 101 -21.51 6.22 9.06
N SER A 102 -20.93 7.07 9.92
CA SER A 102 -19.71 7.82 9.57
C SER A 102 -18.48 6.92 9.43
N ILE A 103 -18.35 5.88 10.27
CA ILE A 103 -17.25 4.91 10.19
C ILE A 103 -17.41 4.08 8.91
N ARG A 104 -18.61 3.58 8.64
CA ARG A 104 -18.93 2.80 7.44
C ARG A 104 -18.66 3.58 6.16
N ARG A 105 -19.06 4.86 6.09
CA ARG A 105 -18.76 5.74 4.94
C ARG A 105 -17.25 5.88 4.69
N ARG A 106 -16.44 6.01 5.75
CA ARG A 106 -14.97 6.06 5.63
C ARG A 106 -14.40 4.74 5.12
N GLU A 107 -14.85 3.60 5.65
CA GLU A 107 -14.41 2.28 5.20
C GLU A 107 -14.78 2.03 3.72
N THR A 108 -16.01 2.36 3.31
CA THR A 108 -16.44 2.27 1.90
C THR A 108 -15.62 3.18 0.99
N GLN A 109 -15.30 4.40 1.45
CA GLN A 109 -14.45 5.30 0.68
C GLN A 109 -13.03 4.74 0.52
N LEU A 110 -12.42 4.23 1.59
CA LEU A 110 -11.11 3.58 1.54
C LEU A 110 -11.12 2.37 0.60
N ALA A 111 -12.16 1.54 0.67
CA ALA A 111 -12.37 0.42 -0.23
C ALA A 111 -12.44 0.87 -1.70
N ARG A 112 -13.17 1.95 -2.00
CA ARG A 112 -13.24 2.54 -3.35
C ARG A 112 -11.87 2.99 -3.84
N VAL A 113 -11.06 3.64 -3.00
CA VAL A 113 -9.69 4.04 -3.37
C VAL A 113 -8.86 2.81 -3.74
N VAL A 114 -8.90 1.75 -2.93
CA VAL A 114 -8.14 0.53 -3.20
C VAL A 114 -8.60 -0.15 -4.49
N ILE A 115 -9.91 -0.25 -4.76
CA ILE A 115 -10.43 -0.82 -6.02
C ILE A 115 -9.92 -0.04 -7.23
N ILE A 116 -9.96 1.30 -7.17
CA ILE A 116 -9.44 2.16 -8.25
C ILE A 116 -7.93 1.92 -8.43
N SER A 117 -7.16 1.87 -7.34
CA SER A 117 -5.72 1.58 -7.40
C SER A 117 -5.43 0.22 -8.05
N VAL A 118 -6.17 -0.83 -7.67
CA VAL A 118 -6.01 -2.18 -8.23
C VAL A 118 -6.39 -2.22 -9.71
N PHE A 119 -7.46 -1.51 -10.10
CA PHE A 119 -7.87 -1.40 -11.50
C PHE A 119 -6.75 -0.79 -12.36
N PHE A 120 -6.19 0.35 -11.96
CA PHE A 120 -5.09 0.98 -12.69
C PHE A 120 -3.82 0.14 -12.69
N TRP A 121 -3.50 -0.52 -11.57
CA TRP A 121 -2.40 -1.47 -11.51
C TRP A 121 -2.59 -2.62 -12.51
N THR A 122 -3.80 -3.19 -12.56
CA THR A 122 -4.14 -4.27 -13.49
C THR A 122 -3.98 -3.79 -14.93
N LEU A 123 -4.60 -2.66 -15.30
CA LEU A 123 -4.46 -2.09 -16.64
C LEU A 123 -3.01 -1.84 -17.06
N ALA A 124 -2.17 -1.39 -16.14
CA ALA A 124 -0.76 -1.12 -16.41
C ALA A 124 0.06 -2.41 -16.59
N TRP A 125 -0.21 -3.44 -15.78
CA TRP A 125 0.58 -4.68 -15.76
C TRP A 125 0.08 -5.76 -16.72
N THR A 126 -1.22 -5.79 -17.06
CA THR A 126 -1.79 -6.82 -17.96
C THR A 126 -1.07 -6.89 -19.31
N PRO A 127 -0.81 -5.77 -20.02
CA PRO A 127 -0.12 -5.85 -21.31
C PRO A 127 1.27 -6.50 -21.17
N TYR A 128 1.99 -6.19 -20.09
CA TYR A 128 3.33 -6.73 -19.86
C TYR A 128 3.30 -8.21 -19.46
N ALA A 129 2.33 -8.61 -18.63
CA ALA A 129 2.09 -10.01 -18.29
C ALA A 129 1.74 -10.83 -19.54
N THR A 130 0.92 -10.29 -20.45
CA THR A 130 0.59 -10.93 -21.73
C THR A 130 1.83 -11.14 -22.60
N ILE A 131 2.70 -10.13 -22.72
CA ILE A 131 3.98 -10.27 -23.45
C ILE A 131 4.87 -11.35 -22.83
N SER A 132 4.95 -11.39 -21.49
CA SER A 132 5.74 -12.40 -20.78
C SER A 132 5.21 -13.82 -21.03
N VAL A 133 3.89 -13.99 -21.08
CA VAL A 133 3.24 -15.27 -21.42
C VAL A 133 3.46 -15.63 -22.89
N LEU A 134 3.38 -14.66 -23.81
CA LEU A 134 3.68 -14.88 -25.23
C LEU A 134 5.13 -15.34 -25.44
N GLY A 135 6.08 -14.85 -24.64
CA GLY A 135 7.47 -15.33 -24.64
C GLY A 135 7.63 -16.83 -24.33
N LEU A 136 6.68 -17.41 -23.58
CA LEU A 136 6.66 -18.86 -23.31
C LEU A 136 6.19 -19.69 -24.50
N THR A 137 5.52 -19.06 -25.47
CA THR A 137 5.01 -19.74 -26.66
C THR A 137 6.07 -19.82 -27.75
N SER A 138 5.87 -20.69 -28.73
CA SER A 138 6.74 -20.75 -29.92
C SER A 138 6.58 -19.55 -30.86
N ARG A 139 5.75 -18.56 -30.52
CA ARG A 139 5.46 -17.39 -31.35
C ARG A 139 6.28 -16.16 -30.95
N GLN A 140 7.57 -16.33 -30.67
CA GLN A 140 8.42 -15.21 -30.24
C GLN A 140 8.66 -14.19 -31.36
N GLU A 141 8.37 -14.52 -32.62
CA GLU A 141 8.49 -13.62 -33.78
C GLU A 141 7.62 -12.37 -33.69
N VAL A 142 6.54 -12.39 -32.90
CA VAL A 142 5.70 -11.19 -32.69
C VAL A 142 6.31 -10.22 -31.67
N LEU A 143 7.36 -10.62 -30.94
CA LEU A 143 7.99 -9.87 -29.87
C LEU A 143 9.09 -8.95 -30.41
N THR A 144 8.68 -7.89 -31.09
CA THR A 144 9.57 -6.79 -31.50
C THR A 144 9.96 -5.88 -30.32
N PRO A 145 11.05 -5.11 -30.41
CA PRO A 145 11.45 -4.17 -29.36
C PRO A 145 10.36 -3.18 -28.95
N THR A 146 9.56 -2.70 -29.90
CA THR A 146 8.45 -1.76 -29.63
C THR A 146 7.30 -2.45 -28.91
N THR A 147 6.93 -3.67 -29.33
CA THR A 147 5.82 -4.44 -28.74
C THR A 147 6.13 -4.94 -27.34
N THR A 148 7.41 -5.11 -26.99
CA THR A 148 7.83 -5.45 -25.61
C THR A 148 8.04 -4.22 -24.75
N MET A 149 8.64 -3.14 -25.30
CA MET A 149 8.96 -1.94 -24.53
C MET A 149 7.73 -1.12 -24.13
N ILE A 150 6.74 -0.94 -25.02
CA ILE A 150 5.55 -0.14 -24.68
C ILE A 150 4.83 -0.70 -23.44
N PRO A 151 4.45 -2.00 -23.40
CA PRO A 151 3.92 -2.63 -22.18
C PRO A 151 4.83 -2.51 -20.96
N ALA A 152 6.15 -2.68 -21.12
CA ALA A 152 7.10 -2.55 -20.04
C ALA A 152 7.07 -1.14 -19.40
N LEU A 153 6.94 -0.09 -20.21
CA LEU A 153 6.81 1.28 -19.73
C LEU A 153 5.52 1.49 -18.92
N PHE A 154 4.38 0.98 -19.40
CA PHE A 154 3.13 1.05 -18.64
C PHE A 154 3.26 0.38 -17.27
N ALA A 155 3.84 -0.83 -17.23
CA ALA A 155 4.08 -1.54 -15.98
C ALA A 155 5.00 -0.76 -15.03
N LYS A 156 6.12 -0.20 -15.52
CA LYS A 156 7.06 0.58 -14.69
C LYS A 156 6.44 1.89 -14.17
N LEU A 157 5.64 2.58 -15.00
CA LEU A 157 4.93 3.81 -14.62
C LEU A 157 3.81 3.58 -13.60
N SER A 158 3.36 2.34 -13.40
CA SER A 158 2.32 2.01 -12.39
C SER A 158 2.64 2.52 -10.98
N THR A 159 3.93 2.56 -10.64
CA THR A 159 4.42 3.04 -9.35
C THR A 159 4.18 4.54 -9.13
N VAL A 160 4.12 5.32 -10.23
CA VAL A 160 3.89 6.77 -10.22
C VAL A 160 2.40 7.10 -10.05
N TYR A 161 1.49 6.28 -10.60
CA TYR A 161 0.06 6.53 -10.48
C TYR A 161 -0.46 6.36 -9.04
N ASN A 162 0.18 5.52 -8.22
CA ASN A 162 -0.24 5.24 -6.85
C ASN A 162 -0.41 6.52 -6.00
N PRO A 163 0.64 7.36 -5.78
CA PRO A 163 0.48 8.64 -5.08
C PRO A 163 -0.58 9.58 -5.68
N LEU A 164 -0.73 9.59 -7.02
CA LEU A 164 -1.71 10.43 -7.71
C LEU A 164 -3.14 9.99 -7.39
N ILE A 165 -3.41 8.68 -7.41
CA ILE A 165 -4.71 8.11 -7.05
C ILE A 165 -5.06 8.45 -5.60
N TYR A 166 -4.10 8.33 -4.68
CA TYR A 166 -4.31 8.74 -3.27
C TYR A 166 -4.53 10.26 -3.15
N ALA A 167 -3.77 11.08 -3.88
CA ALA A 167 -3.92 12.53 -3.89
C ALA A 167 -5.27 13.00 -4.43
N VAL A 168 -5.92 12.26 -5.34
CA VAL A 168 -7.25 12.62 -5.85
C VAL A 168 -8.36 12.01 -4.99
N SER A 169 -8.19 10.77 -4.53
CA SER A 169 -9.29 9.94 -4.04
C SER A 169 -9.35 9.80 -2.51
N HIS A 170 -8.26 10.06 -1.77
CA HIS A 170 -8.19 9.86 -0.33
C HIS A 170 -8.30 11.19 0.46
N PRO A 171 -9.40 11.46 1.19
CA PRO A 171 -9.64 12.77 1.82
C PRO A 171 -8.61 13.17 2.86
N SER A 172 -8.24 12.26 3.76
CA SER A 172 -7.25 12.56 4.81
C SER A 172 -5.87 12.87 4.23
N TYR A 173 -5.48 12.15 3.18
CA TYR A 173 -4.24 12.38 2.45
C TYR A 173 -4.25 13.74 1.75
N ARG A 174 -5.37 14.10 1.09
CA ARG A 174 -5.60 15.42 0.50
C ARG A 174 -5.48 16.56 1.49
N GLN A 175 -6.11 16.43 2.66
CA GLN A 175 -6.05 17.45 3.71
C GLN A 175 -4.62 17.70 4.18
N GLU A 176 -3.81 16.64 4.30
CA GLU A 176 -2.43 16.78 4.73
C GLU A 176 -1.52 17.35 3.64
N ILE A 177 -1.75 16.99 2.36
CA ILE A 177 -1.08 17.64 1.22
C ILE A 177 -1.42 19.14 1.19
N ALA A 178 -2.69 19.51 1.36
CA ALA A 178 -3.10 20.92 1.37
C ALA A 178 -2.44 21.71 2.51
N ARG A 179 -2.24 21.08 3.68
CA ARG A 179 -1.52 21.68 4.80
C ARG A 179 -0.03 21.86 4.52
N ARG A 180 0.63 20.87 3.89
CA ARG A 180 2.10 20.87 3.72
C ARG A 180 2.59 21.48 2.41
N LEU A 181 1.80 21.41 1.35
CA LEU A 181 2.13 21.83 -0.01
C LEU A 181 0.97 22.68 -0.60
N PRO A 182 0.71 23.88 -0.05
CA PRO A 182 -0.41 24.73 -0.48
C PRO A 182 -0.31 25.13 -1.96
N TRP A 183 0.90 25.31 -2.48
CA TRP A 183 1.15 25.65 -3.90
C TRP A 183 0.66 24.56 -4.88
N LEU A 184 0.71 23.29 -4.48
CA LEU A 184 0.28 22.16 -5.30
C LEU A 184 -1.26 22.11 -5.37
N CYS A 185 -1.94 22.46 -4.29
CA CYS A 185 -3.40 22.48 -4.24
C CYS A 185 -4.00 23.63 -5.07
N SER A 186 -3.36 24.80 -5.09
CA SER A 186 -3.77 25.92 -5.95
C SER A 186 -3.66 25.61 -7.45
N ARG A 187 -2.76 24.69 -7.85
CA ARG A 187 -2.53 24.29 -9.25
C ARG A 187 -3.43 23.14 -9.71
N ILE A 188 -3.72 22.18 -8.83
CA ILE A 188 -4.52 20.98 -9.15
C ILE A 188 -6.01 21.23 -8.90
N GLY A 189 -6.40 22.41 -8.41
CA GLY A 189 -7.79 22.68 -8.04
C GLY A 189 -8.28 21.80 -6.89
N LEU A 190 -7.35 21.25 -6.09
CA LEU A 190 -7.65 20.46 -4.88
C LEU A 190 -8.11 21.44 -3.78
N SER A 191 -9.25 22.07 -3.98
CA SER A 191 -9.82 22.95 -2.98
C SER A 191 -10.25 22.13 -1.78
N ALA A 192 -9.85 22.55 -0.58
CA ALA A 192 -10.39 22.02 0.67
C ALA A 192 -11.93 22.15 0.75
N ARG A 193 -12.55 22.97 -0.11
CA ARG A 193 -13.99 23.21 -0.19
C ARG A 193 -14.81 22.10 -0.85
N ASP A 194 -14.27 21.14 -1.59
CA ASP A 194 -15.09 20.05 -2.15
C ASP A 194 -15.64 19.06 -1.09
N SER A 195 -15.37 19.34 0.19
CA SER A 195 -16.00 18.66 1.32
C SER A 195 -17.42 19.19 1.63
N THR A 196 -17.91 20.26 1.00
CA THR A 196 -19.21 20.87 1.37
C THR A 196 -20.47 20.16 0.87
N HIS A 197 -20.39 18.94 0.33
CA HIS A 197 -21.60 18.11 0.15
C HIS A 197 -21.74 16.95 1.16
N LEU A 198 -20.88 16.87 2.19
CA LEU A 198 -21.07 15.99 3.34
C LEU A 198 -20.84 16.78 4.64
N SER A 199 -21.84 17.58 5.00
CA SER A 199 -21.91 18.36 6.24
C SER A 199 -21.76 17.48 7.48
N VAL A 200 -20.57 17.39 8.08
CA VAL A 200 -20.36 17.23 9.54
C VAL A 200 -18.99 17.82 9.92
N THR A 201 -18.84 19.15 9.83
CA THR A 201 -17.72 19.87 10.48
C THR A 201 -18.29 20.84 11.49
N SER A 202 -18.77 20.33 12.62
CA SER A 202 -19.00 21.14 13.82
C SER A 202 -18.67 20.41 15.14
N ILE A 203 -18.04 19.23 15.12
CA ILE A 203 -17.73 18.48 16.37
C ILE A 203 -16.23 18.17 16.56
N ILE A 204 -15.37 18.32 15.55
CA ILE A 204 -13.94 17.98 15.68
C ILE A 204 -13.07 19.25 15.73
N THR A 205 -13.28 20.06 16.76
CA THR A 205 -12.29 21.03 17.28
C THR A 205 -11.95 20.76 18.76
N ARG A 206 -12.34 19.59 19.31
CA ARG A 206 -11.95 19.15 20.67
C ARG A 206 -11.16 17.84 20.74
N GLY A 207 -10.50 17.45 19.66
CA GLY A 207 -9.58 16.31 19.63
C GLY A 207 -8.13 16.75 19.53
N GLU A 208 -7.50 17.05 20.66
CA GLU A 208 -6.04 17.15 20.79
C GLU A 208 -5.35 15.94 20.12
N PRO A 209 -4.26 16.12 19.35
CA PRO A 209 -3.58 15.03 18.67
C PRO A 209 -2.81 14.15 19.67
N ILE A 210 -3.42 13.01 20.02
CA ILE A 210 -2.88 11.90 20.85
C ILE A 210 -1.48 11.43 20.40
N PHE A 211 -1.07 11.73 19.16
CA PHE A 211 0.23 11.32 18.62
C PHE A 211 1.41 12.14 19.17
N ARG A 212 1.19 13.38 19.65
CA ARG A 212 2.28 14.22 20.19
C ARG A 212 2.59 13.97 21.67
N THR A 213 1.63 13.43 22.42
CA THR A 213 1.75 13.12 23.84
C THR A 213 2.48 11.81 24.11
N SER A 214 2.36 10.81 23.23
CA SER A 214 3.05 9.52 23.41
C SER A 214 4.59 9.66 23.32
N PHE A 215 5.09 10.39 22.32
CA PHE A 215 6.55 10.62 22.19
C PHE A 215 7.11 11.53 23.30
N ARG A 216 6.33 12.50 23.82
CA ARG A 216 6.76 13.32 24.97
C ARG A 216 6.76 12.53 26.28
N LYS A 217 5.77 11.67 26.51
CA LYS A 217 5.73 10.82 27.73
C LYS A 217 6.84 9.78 27.74
N VAL A 218 7.17 9.16 26.61
CA VAL A 218 8.29 8.20 26.51
C VAL A 218 9.64 8.90 26.72
N LYS A 219 9.84 10.08 26.12
CA LYS A 219 11.10 10.84 26.30
C LYS A 219 11.25 11.42 27.71
N ALA A 220 10.16 11.85 28.34
CA ALA A 220 10.16 12.32 29.72
C ALA A 220 10.33 11.19 30.76
N ALA A 221 9.78 10.00 30.50
CA ALA A 221 10.00 8.82 31.34
C ALA A 221 11.44 8.30 31.23
N SER A 222 12.02 8.33 30.04
CA SER A 222 13.43 7.97 29.81
C SER A 222 14.39 8.95 30.48
N LEU A 223 14.14 10.27 30.41
CA LEU A 223 14.99 11.26 31.11
C LEU A 223 14.88 11.14 32.63
N LYS A 224 13.66 10.98 33.18
CA LYS A 224 13.48 10.83 34.63
C LYS A 224 14.16 9.57 35.18
N HIS A 225 14.14 8.46 34.44
CA HIS A 225 14.82 7.23 34.87
C HIS A 225 16.35 7.38 34.87
N SER A 226 16.91 8.08 33.88
CA SER A 226 18.36 8.34 33.83
C SER A 226 18.83 9.30 34.92
N THR A 227 18.08 10.37 35.21
CA THR A 227 18.44 11.30 36.31
C THR A 227 18.35 10.61 37.68
N LEU A 228 17.36 9.76 37.91
CA LEU A 228 17.17 9.08 39.20
C LEU A 228 18.22 7.98 39.46
N LEU A 229 18.76 7.37 38.41
CA LEU A 229 19.91 6.46 38.51
C LEU A 229 21.20 7.21 38.83
N ILE A 230 21.44 8.36 38.19
CA ILE A 230 22.64 9.19 38.45
C ILE A 230 22.60 9.74 39.89
N THR A 231 21.46 10.23 40.38
CA THR A 231 21.34 10.72 41.77
C THR A 231 21.49 9.59 42.80
N LYS A 232 21.00 8.37 42.51
CA LYS A 232 21.18 7.20 43.39
C LYS A 232 22.59 6.61 43.38
N GLN A 233 23.39 6.89 42.36
CA GLN A 233 24.78 6.47 42.27
C GLN A 233 25.69 7.48 42.99
N SER A 234 25.47 8.78 42.79
CA SER A 234 26.15 9.86 43.54
C SER A 234 25.90 9.80 45.05
N LEU A 235 24.67 9.54 45.51
CA LEU A 235 24.36 9.37 46.94
C LEU A 235 24.97 8.11 47.57
N ARG A 236 25.33 7.10 46.75
CA ARG A 236 26.01 5.90 47.22
C ARG A 236 27.52 6.09 47.36
N GLU A 237 28.13 6.89 46.50
CA GLU A 237 29.55 7.25 46.61
C GLU A 237 29.80 8.16 47.83
N VAL A 238 28.93 9.15 48.09
CA VAL A 238 29.07 10.04 49.27
C VAL A 238 28.99 9.27 50.59
N LYS A 239 28.13 8.25 50.68
CA LYS A 239 28.01 7.41 51.89
C LYS A 239 29.17 6.44 52.11
N SER A 240 30.03 6.24 51.11
CA SER A 240 31.20 5.36 51.19
C SER A 240 32.46 6.10 51.66
N THR A 241 32.45 7.43 51.70
CA THR A 241 33.59 8.28 52.10
C THR A 241 33.54 8.77 53.54
N ASP A 242 32.43 8.54 54.26
CA ASP A 242 32.25 8.90 55.69
C ASP A 242 32.43 7.70 56.65
N VAL A 243 33.34 6.77 56.32
CA VAL A 243 33.85 5.72 57.23
C VAL A 243 35.37 5.72 57.23
#